data_AF-A0A838W3C8-F1
#
_entry.id   AF-A0A838W3C8-F1
#
_cell.length_a   1.000
_cell.length_b   1.000
_cell.length_c   1.000
_cell.angle_alpha   90.00
_cell.angle_beta   90.00
_cell.angle_gamma   90.00
#
_symmetry.space_group_name_H-M   'P 1'
#
loop_
_entity.id
_entity.type
_entity.pdbx_description
1 polymer ?
#
loop_
_entity_poly.entity_id
_entity_poly.type
_entity_poly.pdbx_seq_one_letter_code
_entity_poly.pdbx_strand_id
1 'polypeptide(L)' 'MTDPNQLTTHSSIVTQEYLKGKTLNQIADETGISKGKVHYLINNWKNNLAIPNIEEVRDFAVTVRKSGMSIKQCAQG' A
#
# COMPACT_ATOMS: atom_id res chain seq x y z
N MET A 1 0.46 -21.64 15.39
CA MET A 1 -0.03 -22.10 14.07
C MET A 1 -0.91 -20.98 13.52
N THR A 2 -0.44 -20.22 12.54
CA THR A 2 -1.18 -19.08 11.96
C THR A 2 -2.17 -19.56 10.91
N ASP A 3 -3.44 -19.19 11.08
CA ASP A 3 -4.53 -19.45 10.13
C ASP A 3 -4.23 -18.83 8.74
N PRO A 4 -4.27 -19.60 7.64
CA PRO A 4 -4.07 -19.11 6.28
C PRO A 4 -4.96 -17.92 5.89
N ASN A 5 -6.19 -17.86 6.43
CA ASN A 5 -7.17 -16.82 6.14
C ASN A 5 -6.80 -15.47 6.78
N GLN A 6 -6.06 -15.50 7.89
CA GLN A 6 -5.51 -14.30 8.53
C GLN A 6 -4.35 -13.72 7.71
N LEU A 7 -3.56 -14.56 7.04
CA LEU A 7 -2.43 -14.11 6.23
C LEU A 7 -2.88 -13.34 4.97
N THR A 8 -3.94 -13.82 4.32
CA THR A 8 -4.57 -13.15 3.16
C THR A 8 -5.23 -11.84 3.56
N THR A 9 -5.92 -11.83 4.71
CA THR A 9 -6.55 -10.61 5.26
C THR A 9 -5.51 -9.55 5.60
N HIS A 10 -4.44 -9.92 6.31
CA HIS A 10 -3.33 -9.00 6.62
C HIS A 10 -2.65 -8.44 5.37
N SER A 11 -2.42 -9.28 4.36
CA SER A 11 -1.82 -8.84 3.09
C SER A 11 -2.69 -7.81 2.37
N SER A 12 -4.01 -8.02 2.34
CA SER A 12 -4.96 -7.11 1.72
C SER A 12 -5.01 -5.76 2.42
N ILE A 13 -5.18 -5.74 3.75
CA ILE A 13 -5.25 -4.50 4.54
C ILE A 13 -3.96 -3.69 4.41
N VAL A 14 -2.80 -4.35 4.58
CA VAL A 14 -1.49 -3.70 4.49
C VAL A 14 -1.29 -3.06 3.11
N THR A 15 -1.66 -3.77 2.04
CA THR A 15 -1.57 -3.25 0.66
C THR A 15 -2.50 -2.05 0.44
N GLN A 16 -3.73 -2.11 0.93
CA GLN A 16 -4.70 -1.01 0.78
C GLN A 16 -4.23 0.25 1.52
N GLU A 17 -3.78 0.11 2.76
CA GLU A 17 -3.26 1.25 3.53
C GLU A 17 -1.99 1.84 2.91
N TYR A 18 -1.14 0.98 2.33
CA TYR A 18 0.03 1.43 1.56
C TYR A 18 -0.36 2.27 0.34
N LEU A 19 -1.34 1.81 -0.45
CA LEU A 19 -1.86 2.53 -1.63
C LEU A 19 -2.63 3.81 -1.28
N LYS A 20 -3.10 3.95 -0.03
CA LYS A 20 -3.62 5.22 0.49
C LYS A 20 -2.53 6.26 0.78
N GLY A 21 -1.25 5.86 0.70
CA GLY A 21 -0.10 6.73 0.93
C GLY A 21 0.48 6.67 2.34
N LYS A 22 0.03 5.74 3.18
CA LYS A 22 0.56 5.58 4.54
C LYS A 22 1.96 4.99 4.51
N THR A 23 2.79 5.41 5.47
CA THR A 23 4.13 4.85 5.70
C THR A 23 4.04 3.48 6.37
N LEU A 24 5.09 2.66 6.26
CA LEU A 24 5.11 1.34 6.92
C LEU A 24 4.95 1.43 8.45
N ASN A 25 5.44 2.52 9.06
CA ASN A 25 5.27 2.77 10.49
C ASN A 25 3.79 3.04 10.81
N GLN A 26 3.14 3.96 10.09
CA GLN A 26 1.72 4.26 10.30
C GLN A 26 0.85 3.00 10.13
N ILE A 27 1.13 2.19 9.11
CA ILE A 27 0.40 0.93 8.90
C ILE A 27 0.60 -0.01 10.07
N ALA A 28 1.83 -0.15 10.58
CA ALA A 28 2.12 -0.99 11.73
C ALA A 28 1.38 -0.52 12.99
N ASP A 29 1.40 0.79 13.26
CA ASP A 29 0.77 1.40 14.42
C ASP A 29 -0.77 1.24 14.38
N GLU A 30 -1.38 1.43 13.21
CA GLU A 30 -2.84 1.38 13.05
C GLU A 30 -3.41 -0.05 12.96
N THR A 31 -2.64 -1.00 12.42
CA THR A 31 -3.11 -2.39 12.24
C THR A 31 -2.69 -3.31 13.37
N GLY A 32 -1.77 -2.89 14.24
CA GLY A 32 -1.14 -3.75 15.26
C GLY A 32 -0.21 -4.82 14.67
N ILE A 33 0.01 -4.83 13.36
CA ILE A 33 0.94 -5.74 12.69
C ILE A 33 2.36 -5.22 12.90
N SER A 34 3.30 -6.10 13.28
CA SER A 34 4.68 -5.68 13.47
C SER A 34 5.28 -5.04 12.21
N LYS A 35 6.09 -3.99 12.39
CA LYS A 35 6.74 -3.29 11.28
C LYS A 35 7.49 -4.22 10.32
N GLY A 36 8.18 -5.24 10.86
CA GLY A 36 8.87 -6.25 10.05
C GLY A 36 7.92 -7.06 9.17
N LYS A 37 6.73 -7.42 9.69
CA LYS A 37 5.70 -8.13 8.93
C LYS A 37 5.06 -7.22 7.88
N VAL A 38 4.78 -5.95 8.21
CA VAL A 38 4.29 -4.96 7.22
C VAL A 38 5.28 -4.81 6.07
N HIS A 39 6.57 -4.61 6.37
CA HIS A 39 7.64 -4.51 5.37
C HIS A 39 7.71 -5.76 4.48
N TYR A 40 7.68 -6.95 5.08
CA TYR A 40 7.67 -8.22 4.34
C TYR A 40 6.47 -8.31 3.38
N LEU A 41 5.27 -8.01 3.86
CA LEU A 41 4.05 -8.09 3.07
C LEU A 41 4.07 -7.12 1.88
N ILE A 42 4.53 -5.89 2.10
CA ILE A 42 4.65 -4.89 1.04
C ILE A 42 5.69 -5.28 -0.01
N ASN A 43 6.88 -5.74 0.41
CA ASN A 43 7.90 -6.16 -0.55
C ASN A 43 7.49 -7.40 -1.33
N ASN A 44 6.88 -8.38 -0.67
CA ASN A 44 6.33 -9.56 -1.34
C ASN A 44 5.28 -9.16 -2.37
N TRP A 45 4.37 -8.26 -2.02
CA TRP A 45 3.36 -7.75 -2.94
C TRP A 45 3.97 -7.00 -4.14
N LYS A 46 4.94 -6.10 -3.91
CA LYS A 46 5.65 -5.39 -4.99
C LYS A 46 6.36 -6.34 -5.94
N ASN A 47 7.07 -7.33 -5.41
CA ASN A 47 7.80 -8.32 -6.19
C ASN A 47 6.86 -9.16 -7.07
N ASN A 48 5.66 -9.47 -6.57
CA ASN A 48 4.66 -10.22 -7.32
C ASN A 48 4.01 -9.43 -8.46
N LEU A 49 3.99 -8.09 -8.37
CA LEU A 49 3.44 -7.25 -9.44
C LEU A 49 4.39 -7.11 -10.63
N ALA A 50 5.71 -7.27 -10.43
CA ALA A 50 6.73 -7.03 -11.44
C ALA A 50 6.61 -5.66 -12.16
N ILE A 51 5.98 -4.66 -11.50
CA ILE A 51 5.81 -3.31 -12.04
C ILE A 51 7.04 -2.48 -11.69
N PRO A 52 7.81 -1.98 -12.68
CA PRO A 52 8.86 -1.01 -12.42
C PRO A 52 8.25 0.30 -11.89
N ASN A 53 8.97 0.98 -11.00
CA ASN A 53 8.63 2.32 -10.51
C ASN A 53 7.31 2.42 -9.73
N ILE A 54 6.88 1.35 -9.05
CA ILE A 54 5.67 1.35 -8.22
C ILE A 54 5.64 2.47 -7.17
N GLU A 55 6.81 2.90 -6.68
CA GLU A 55 6.92 4.04 -5.76
C GLU A 55 6.55 5.36 -6.42
N GLU A 56 7.05 5.62 -7.64
CA GLU A 56 6.75 6.85 -8.37
C GLU A 56 5.25 6.94 -8.68
N VAL A 57 4.64 5.82 -9.08
CA VAL A 57 3.20 5.73 -9.33
C VAL A 57 2.40 6.01 -8.05
N ARG A 58 2.84 5.46 -6.92
CA ARG A 58 2.21 5.70 -5.62
C ARG A 58 2.33 7.16 -5.19
N ASP A 59 3.51 7.75 -5.31
CA ASP A 59 3.76 9.13 -4.91
C ASP A 59 2.97 10.12 -5.77
N PHE A 60 2.89 9.86 -7.07
CA PHE A 60 2.01 10.61 -7.97
C PHE A 60 0.55 10.51 -7.54
N ALA A 61 0.06 9.30 -7.27
CA ALA A 61 -1.32 9.08 -6.85
C ALA A 61 -1.66 9.78 -5.53
N VAL A 62 -0.72 9.78 -4.58
CA VAL A 62 -0.86 10.51 -3.32
C VAL A 62 -0.88 12.02 -3.56
N THR A 63 -0.04 12.53 -4.46
CA THR A 63 0.03 13.96 -4.80
C THR A 63 -1.27 14.45 -5.44
N VAL A 64 -1.80 13.73 -6.42
CA VAL A 64 -3.09 14.04 -7.06
C VAL A 64 -4.22 14.04 -6.04
N ARG A 65 -4.27 13.03 -5.15
CA ARG A 65 -5.29 13.00 -4.09
C ARG A 65 -5.17 14.20 -3.14
N LYS A 66 -3.95 14.61 -2.79
CA LYS A 66 -3.70 15.77 -1.92
C LYS A 66 -4.11 17.10 -2.56
N SER A 67 -4.10 17.20 -3.89
CA SER A 67 -4.57 18.40 -4.59
C SER A 67 -6.10 18.47 -4.71
N GLY A 68 -6.85 17.54 -4.09
CA GLY A 68 -8.30 17.47 -4.21
C GLY A 68 -8.80 16.94 -5.55
N MET A 69 -7.89 16.48 -6.41
CA MET A 69 -8.23 15.89 -7.71
C MET A 69 -8.29 14.38 -7.61
N SER A 70 -9.13 13.77 -8.43
CA SER A 70 -9.07 12.34 -8.70
C SER A 70 -8.14 12.05 -9.88
N ILE A 71 -7.59 10.84 -9.94
CA ILE A 71 -6.79 10.38 -11.10
C ILE A 71 -7.60 10.46 -12.39
N LYS A 72 -8.92 10.22 -12.33
CA LYS A 72 -9.81 10.35 -13.49
C LYS A 72 -9.88 11.80 -13.99
N GLN A 73 -10.01 12.76 -13.09
CA GLN A 73 -10.00 14.19 -13.46
C GLN A 73 -8.64 14.60 -14.02
N CYS A 74 -7.53 14.10 -13.44
CA CYS A 74 -6.20 14.35 -13.98
C CYS A 74 -6.02 13.82 -15.41
N ALA A 75 -6.63 12.68 -15.74
CA ALA A 75 -6.53 12.08 -17.07
C ALA A 75 -7.39 12.78 -18.14
N GLN A 76 -8.29 13.68 -17.74
CA GLN A 76 -9.22 14.36 -18.66
C GLN A 76 -8.67 15.67 -19.24
N GLY A 77 -7.57 16.22 -18.71
CA GLY A 77 -6.96 17.48 -19.16
C GLY A 77 -7.48 18.68 -18.40
#